data_AF-A0A2Z6ALG2-F1
#
_entry.id   AF-A0A2Z6ALG2-F1
#
_cell.length_a   1.000
_cell.length_b   1.000
_cell.length_c   1.000
_cell.angle_alpha   90.00
_cell.angle_beta   90.00
_cell.angle_gamma   90.00
#
_symmetry.space_group_name_H-M   'P 1'
#
loop_
_entity.id
_entity.type
_entity.pdbx_description
1 polymer ?
#
loop_
_entity_poly.entity_id
_entity_poly.type
_entity_poly.pdbx_seq_one_letter_code
_entity_poly.pdbx_strand_id
1 'polypeptide(L)'
;MDTPAQSYLSGRLLTPPWHDLRYNLRTPLGRGSRALFRPAMIAAVRERRRLVAIHRTFLDPATATKAKDLADPRMMLGRPGRGAVQLMPPASVLGLAEGIETALAAMQLHKIPVWAILGTERAGHILLPNSLERLVLLFDRDEAGWKANKSARLAYERPGLEIISAWPPPPNNDWADVLDGQSRAA
;
A
#
# COMPACT_ATOMS: atom_id res chain seq x y z
N MET A 1 -10.16 -23.35 -1.91
CA MET A 1 -8.79 -23.09 -1.46
C MET A 1 -8.50 -21.63 -1.71
N ASP A 2 -7.93 -20.95 -0.72
CA ASP A 2 -7.49 -19.57 -0.87
C ASP A 2 -6.29 -19.49 -1.82
N THR A 3 -6.17 -18.37 -2.53
CA THR A 3 -4.96 -18.11 -3.32
C THR A 3 -3.78 -17.78 -2.38
N PRO A 4 -2.51 -18.02 -2.78
CA PRO A 4 -1.35 -17.60 -1.98
C PRO A 4 -1.38 -16.12 -1.56
N ALA A 5 -1.91 -15.21 -2.38
CA ALA A 5 -2.06 -13.80 -2.00
C ALA A 5 -3.13 -13.58 -0.92
N GLN A 6 -4.24 -14.33 -0.98
CA GLN A 6 -5.26 -14.27 0.06
C GLN A 6 -4.71 -14.87 1.36
N SER A 7 -4.05 -16.03 1.31
CA SER A 7 -3.39 -16.62 2.49
C SER A 7 -2.33 -15.70 3.07
N TYR A 8 -1.55 -15.02 2.22
CA TYR A 8 -0.55 -14.03 2.66
C TYR A 8 -1.19 -12.89 3.45
N LEU A 9 -2.28 -12.29 2.93
CA LEU A 9 -2.94 -11.16 3.57
C LEU A 9 -3.71 -11.58 4.83
N SER A 10 -4.45 -12.69 4.77
CA SER A 10 -5.20 -13.21 5.92
C SER A 10 -4.28 -13.66 7.06
N GLY A 11 -3.10 -14.20 6.75
CA GLY A 11 -2.07 -14.49 7.76
C GLY A 11 -1.52 -13.26 8.49
N ARG A 12 -1.83 -12.04 7.99
CA ARG A 12 -1.52 -10.75 8.61
C ARG A 12 -2.77 -10.01 9.07
N LEU A 13 -3.89 -10.73 9.24
CA LEU A 13 -5.18 -10.20 9.66
C LEU A 13 -5.78 -9.16 8.71
N LEU A 14 -5.27 -9.07 7.48
CA LEU A 14 -5.77 -8.18 6.44
C LEU A 14 -6.85 -8.92 5.67
N THR A 15 -8.09 -8.46 5.81
CA THR A 15 -9.28 -9.15 5.28
C THR A 15 -9.92 -8.37 4.13
N PRO A 16 -10.48 -9.07 3.13
CA PRO A 16 -11.20 -8.44 2.00
C PRO A 16 -12.51 -7.76 2.45
N PRO A 17 -13.14 -6.90 1.61
CA PRO A 17 -12.85 -6.64 0.20
C PRO A 17 -11.75 -5.60 -0.05
N TRP A 18 -10.99 -5.79 -1.13
CA TRP A 18 -10.00 -4.82 -1.62
C TRP A 18 -10.26 -4.50 -3.09
N HIS A 19 -10.23 -3.22 -3.46
CA HIS A 19 -10.58 -2.81 -4.82
C HIS A 19 -9.48 -3.17 -5.85
N ASP A 20 -8.25 -2.71 -5.62
CA ASP A 20 -7.15 -2.76 -6.60
C ASP A 20 -6.18 -3.94 -6.44
N LEU A 21 -6.50 -4.94 -5.60
CA LEU A 21 -5.66 -6.13 -5.40
C LEU A 21 -6.21 -7.36 -6.12
N ARG A 22 -5.34 -8.08 -6.84
CA ARG A 22 -5.62 -9.36 -7.53
C ARG A 22 -4.47 -10.33 -7.30
N TYR A 23 -4.65 -11.57 -7.78
CA TYR A 23 -3.63 -12.60 -7.75
C TYR A 23 -3.35 -13.12 -9.16
N ASN A 24 -2.09 -13.40 -9.47
CA ASN A 24 -1.72 -14.13 -10.68
C ASN A 24 -0.68 -15.20 -10.35
N LEU A 25 -1.04 -16.46 -10.58
CA LEU A 25 -0.19 -17.63 -10.37
C LEU A 25 1.06 -17.63 -11.24
N ARG A 26 0.98 -17.09 -12.45
CA ARG A 26 2.05 -17.07 -13.45
C ARG A 26 2.42 -15.63 -13.79
N THR A 27 2.90 -14.89 -12.79
CA THR A 27 3.38 -13.53 -12.99
C THR A 27 4.81 -13.55 -13.54
N PRO A 28 5.10 -12.84 -14.67
CA PRO A 28 6.45 -12.79 -15.22
C PRO A 28 7.45 -12.11 -14.28
N LEU A 29 8.58 -12.77 -14.03
CA LEU A 29 9.75 -12.30 -13.30
C LEU A 29 10.95 -12.28 -14.26
N GLY A 30 11.50 -11.09 -14.51
CA GLY A 30 12.54 -10.90 -15.53
C GLY A 30 11.98 -10.40 -16.87
N ARG A 31 12.74 -10.57 -17.96
CA ARG A 31 12.43 -10.00 -19.30
C ARG A 31 12.57 -11.04 -20.42
N GLY A 32 11.72 -10.92 -21.43
CA GLY A 32 11.80 -11.69 -22.67
C GLY A 32 11.61 -13.20 -22.47
N SER A 33 12.22 -13.99 -23.35
CA SER A 33 12.15 -15.46 -23.35
C SER A 33 12.77 -16.13 -22.11
N ARG A 34 13.56 -15.38 -21.33
CA ARG A 34 14.17 -15.84 -20.07
C ARG A 34 13.33 -15.51 -18.84
N ALA A 35 12.15 -14.92 -19.01
CA ALA A 35 11.28 -14.63 -17.89
C ALA A 35 10.83 -15.93 -17.20
N LEU A 36 11.05 -15.97 -15.89
CA LEU A 36 10.47 -17.00 -15.04
C LEU A 36 9.03 -16.59 -14.69
N PHE A 37 8.22 -17.54 -14.25
CA PHE A 37 6.85 -17.28 -13.81
C PHE A 37 6.69 -17.69 -12.36
N ARG A 38 6.14 -16.81 -11.54
CA ARG A 38 5.95 -17.04 -10.11
C ARG A 38 4.61 -16.45 -9.64
N PRO A 39 3.99 -17.02 -8.59
CA PRO A 39 2.84 -16.41 -7.94
C PRO A 39 3.15 -14.97 -7.50
N ALA A 40 2.20 -14.06 -7.70
CA ALA A 40 2.30 -12.72 -7.14
C ALA A 40 0.92 -12.14 -6.79
N MET A 41 0.90 -11.35 -5.72
CA MET A 41 -0.15 -10.35 -5.53
C MET A 41 0.10 -9.21 -6.51
N ILE A 42 -0.95 -8.82 -7.22
CA ILE A 42 -0.95 -7.77 -8.24
C ILE A 42 -1.76 -6.60 -7.72
N ALA A 43 -1.14 -5.43 -7.66
CA ALA A 43 -1.79 -4.18 -7.29
C ALA A 43 -1.80 -3.22 -8.48
N ALA A 44 -2.99 -2.74 -8.84
CA ALA A 44 -3.14 -1.67 -9.82
C ALA A 44 -2.72 -0.34 -9.20
N VAL A 45 -1.90 0.43 -9.93
CA VAL A 45 -1.55 1.81 -9.57
C VAL A 45 -2.31 2.75 -10.49
N ARG A 46 -3.13 3.62 -9.91
CA ARG A 46 -4.09 4.44 -10.66
C ARG A 46 -3.96 5.93 -10.39
N GLU A 47 -4.02 6.70 -11.48
CA GLU A 47 -4.33 8.13 -11.44
C GLU A 47 -5.82 8.30 -11.77
N ARG A 48 -6.63 8.62 -10.74
CA ARG A 48 -8.10 8.55 -10.84
C ARG A 48 -8.52 7.15 -11.34
N ARG A 49 -9.14 7.04 -12.51
CA ARG A 49 -9.57 5.77 -13.12
C ARG A 49 -8.50 5.14 -14.03
N ARG A 50 -7.46 5.89 -14.42
CA ARG A 50 -6.44 5.43 -15.37
C ARG A 50 -5.42 4.54 -14.68
N LEU A 51 -5.25 3.31 -15.17
CA LEU A 51 -4.13 2.44 -14.79
C LEU A 51 -2.83 3.01 -15.38
N VAL A 52 -1.84 3.29 -14.54
CA VAL A 52 -0.55 3.88 -14.96
C VAL A 52 0.64 2.96 -14.71
N ALA A 53 0.52 2.06 -13.72
CA ALA A 53 1.52 1.05 -13.42
C ALA A 53 0.89 -0.16 -12.72
N ILE A 54 1.68 -1.23 -12.59
CA ILE A 54 1.31 -2.43 -11.84
C ILE A 54 2.43 -2.72 -10.85
N HIS A 55 2.08 -2.83 -9.58
CA HIS A 55 2.97 -3.33 -8.55
C HIS A 55 2.75 -4.82 -8.34
N ARG A 56 3.83 -5.58 -8.26
CA ARG A 56 3.81 -7.03 -8.06
C ARG A 56 4.55 -7.35 -6.77
N THR A 57 3.89 -8.03 -5.84
CA THR A 57 4.53 -8.65 -4.69
C THR A 57 4.63 -10.14 -4.96
N PHE A 58 5.81 -10.62 -5.31
CA PHE A 58 6.07 -12.03 -5.57
C PHE A 58 5.99 -12.84 -4.29
N LEU A 59 5.31 -13.98 -4.37
CA LEU A 59 5.04 -14.86 -3.24
C LEU A 59 5.72 -16.21 -3.46
N ASP A 60 6.12 -16.81 -2.36
CA ASP A 60 6.54 -18.21 -2.32
C ASP A 60 5.28 -19.10 -2.40
N PRO A 61 5.16 -19.98 -3.41
CA PRO A 61 4.01 -20.87 -3.56
C PRO A 61 3.82 -21.85 -2.39
N ALA A 62 4.90 -22.23 -1.70
CA ALA A 62 4.85 -23.22 -0.63
C ALA A 62 4.43 -22.60 0.71
N THR A 63 4.93 -21.39 1.01
CA THR A 63 4.70 -20.75 2.31
C THR A 63 3.63 -19.65 2.27
N ALA A 64 3.19 -19.22 1.09
CA ALA A 64 2.32 -18.07 0.90
C ALA A 64 2.86 -16.79 1.59
N THR A 65 4.19 -16.66 1.69
CA THR A 65 4.85 -15.45 2.19
C THR A 65 5.55 -14.71 1.04
N LYS A 66 6.04 -13.49 1.28
CA LYS A 66 6.90 -12.79 0.31
C LYS A 66 8.08 -13.69 -0.06
N ALA A 67 8.39 -13.78 -1.36
CA ALA A 67 9.47 -14.63 -1.87
C ALA A 67 10.83 -14.18 -1.31
N LYS A 68 11.40 -14.97 -0.39
CA LYS A 68 12.63 -14.62 0.34
C LYS A 68 13.91 -14.90 -0.46
N ASP A 69 13.81 -15.65 -1.55
CA ASP A 69 14.91 -15.93 -2.49
C ASP A 69 15.20 -14.76 -3.46
N LEU A 70 14.37 -13.71 -3.45
CA LEU A 70 14.56 -12.51 -4.25
C LEU A 70 15.16 -11.39 -3.40
N ALA A 71 16.10 -10.63 -3.97
CA ALA A 71 16.66 -9.44 -3.31
C ALA A 71 15.59 -8.41 -2.97
N ASP A 72 14.63 -8.18 -3.88
CA ASP A 72 13.38 -7.49 -3.58
C ASP A 72 12.20 -8.23 -4.22
N PRO A 73 11.25 -8.78 -3.43
CA PRO A 73 10.06 -9.43 -3.96
C PRO A 73 9.01 -8.43 -4.46
N ARG A 74 9.21 -7.11 -4.28
CA ARG A 74 8.31 -6.06 -4.74
C ARG A 74 8.86 -5.44 -6.02
N MET A 75 8.07 -5.49 -7.10
CA MET A 75 8.51 -4.99 -8.39
C MET A 75 7.43 -4.23 -9.15
N MET A 76 7.76 -3.05 -9.64
CA MET A 76 6.89 -2.21 -10.47
C MET A 76 7.03 -2.54 -11.96
N LEU A 77 5.92 -2.46 -12.71
CA LEU A 77 5.90 -2.36 -14.17
C LEU A 77 5.22 -1.05 -14.57
N GLY A 78 5.85 -0.29 -15.45
CA GLY A 78 5.39 1.05 -15.83
C GLY A 78 5.91 2.13 -14.87
N ARG A 79 5.46 3.37 -15.11
CA ARG A 79 5.85 4.53 -14.31
C ARG A 79 4.66 4.91 -13.43
N PRO A 80 4.76 4.79 -12.09
CA PRO A 80 3.61 5.01 -11.24
C PRO A 80 3.20 6.48 -11.15
N GLY A 81 4.11 7.42 -11.48
CA GLY A 81 3.80 8.85 -11.59
C GLY A 81 3.08 9.37 -10.34
N ARG A 82 1.92 9.99 -10.55
CA ARG A 82 1.05 10.50 -9.50
C ARG A 82 0.01 9.48 -9.02
N GLY A 83 0.09 8.24 -9.47
CA GLY A 83 -0.88 7.21 -9.14
C GLY A 83 -0.66 6.57 -7.77
N ALA A 84 -1.69 5.95 -7.22
CA ALA A 84 -1.58 5.16 -5.98
C ALA A 84 -2.34 3.84 -6.14
N VAL A 85 -2.09 2.88 -5.27
CA VAL A 85 -2.98 1.71 -5.13
C VAL A 85 -4.19 2.17 -4.33
N GLN A 86 -5.37 2.18 -4.98
CA GLN A 86 -6.60 2.67 -4.37
C GLN A 86 -7.36 1.49 -3.76
N LEU A 87 -7.06 1.15 -2.50
CA LEU A 87 -7.61 -0.03 -1.83
C LEU A 87 -9.12 0.07 -1.59
N MET A 88 -9.62 1.31 -1.45
CA MET A 88 -11.03 1.67 -1.34
C MET A 88 -11.27 2.97 -2.13
N PRO A 89 -12.48 3.18 -2.68
CA PRO A 89 -12.84 4.46 -3.29
C PRO A 89 -12.61 5.63 -2.32
N PRO A 90 -12.15 6.79 -2.82
CA PRO A 90 -11.96 7.96 -1.98
C PRO A 90 -13.29 8.51 -1.48
N ALA A 91 -13.29 9.07 -0.27
CA ALA A 91 -14.39 9.84 0.31
C ALA A 91 -13.92 11.29 0.57
N SER A 92 -14.67 12.06 1.38
CA SER A 92 -14.21 13.38 1.86
C SER A 92 -12.97 13.28 2.77
N VAL A 93 -12.72 12.10 3.36
CA VAL A 93 -11.52 11.74 4.12
C VAL A 93 -10.73 10.66 3.38
N LEU A 94 -9.41 10.81 3.31
CA LEU A 94 -8.50 9.84 2.70
C LEU A 94 -7.20 9.74 3.48
N GLY A 95 -6.75 8.51 3.71
CA GLY A 95 -5.41 8.21 4.23
C GLY A 95 -4.38 7.96 3.13
N LEU A 96 -3.13 8.33 3.36
CA LEU A 96 -1.98 7.87 2.57
C LEU A 96 -1.01 7.10 3.46
N ALA A 97 -0.62 5.90 3.01
CA ALA A 97 0.40 5.08 3.66
C ALA A 97 1.44 4.61 2.63
N GLU A 98 2.62 4.19 3.11
CA GLU A 98 3.74 3.81 2.23
C GLU A 98 3.45 2.53 1.43
N GLY A 99 3.19 1.43 2.14
CA GLY A 99 3.00 0.10 1.56
C GLY A 99 1.54 -0.35 1.50
N ILE A 100 1.28 -1.43 0.76
CA ILE A 100 -0.06 -2.03 0.64
C ILE A 100 -0.53 -2.56 1.99
N GLU A 101 0.34 -3.28 2.70
CA GLU A 101 0.00 -3.93 3.96
C GLU A 101 -0.22 -2.90 5.07
N THR A 102 0.65 -1.89 5.16
CA THR A 102 0.47 -0.72 6.04
C THR A 102 -0.85 -0.01 5.74
N ALA A 103 -1.16 0.24 4.47
CA ALA A 103 -2.40 0.90 4.08
C ALA A 103 -3.65 0.09 4.44
N LEU A 104 -3.63 -1.23 4.22
CA LEU A 104 -4.72 -2.13 4.61
C LEU A 104 -4.92 -2.15 6.13
N ALA A 105 -3.84 -2.24 6.91
CA ALA A 105 -3.90 -2.23 8.37
C ALA A 105 -4.42 -0.90 8.90
N ALA A 106 -3.91 0.22 8.38
CA ALA A 106 -4.37 1.55 8.76
C ALA A 106 -5.84 1.78 8.38
N MET A 107 -6.29 1.28 7.22
CA MET A 107 -7.71 1.31 6.84
C MET A 107 -8.58 0.56 7.87
N GLN A 108 -8.13 -0.61 8.33
CA GLN A 108 -8.84 -1.38 9.36
C GLN A 108 -8.84 -0.72 10.73
N LEU A 109 -7.75 -0.07 11.13
CA LEU A 109 -7.60 0.59 12.43
C LEU A 109 -8.33 1.94 12.49
N HIS A 110 -8.22 2.76 11.43
CA HIS A 110 -8.78 4.12 11.40
C HIS A 110 -10.18 4.20 10.79
N LYS A 111 -10.67 3.14 10.14
CA LYS A 111 -12.00 3.09 9.50
C LYS A 111 -12.21 4.19 8.45
N ILE A 112 -11.16 4.53 7.71
CA ILE A 112 -11.19 5.48 6.58
C ILE A 112 -10.59 4.82 5.32
N PRO A 113 -10.93 5.26 4.10
CA PRO A 113 -10.22 4.85 2.89
C PRO A 113 -8.73 5.19 3.00
N VAL A 114 -7.85 4.26 2.63
CA VAL A 114 -6.39 4.50 2.61
C VAL A 114 -5.82 4.05 1.27
N TRP A 115 -4.96 4.87 0.68
CA TRP A 115 -4.22 4.54 -0.53
C TRP A 115 -2.76 4.24 -0.21
N ALA A 116 -2.18 3.24 -0.88
CA ALA A 116 -0.75 2.95 -0.78
C ALA A 116 0.03 3.71 -1.85
N ILE A 117 1.03 4.48 -1.44
CA ILE A 117 1.80 5.32 -2.35
C ILE A 117 2.93 4.57 -3.04
N LEU A 118 3.42 3.46 -2.48
CA LEU A 118 4.50 2.62 -3.03
C LEU A 118 5.80 3.40 -3.29
N GLY A 119 6.35 3.98 -2.22
CA GLY A 119 7.59 4.79 -2.24
C GLY A 119 7.41 6.12 -1.53
N THR A 120 8.16 6.36 -0.46
CA THR A 120 8.10 7.59 0.37
C THR A 120 8.47 8.85 -0.40
N GLU A 121 9.33 8.74 -1.41
CA GLU A 121 9.73 9.83 -2.29
C GLU A 121 8.57 10.38 -3.12
N ARG A 122 7.46 9.64 -3.23
CA ARG A 122 6.28 10.01 -4.01
C ARG A 122 5.18 10.65 -3.18
N ALA A 123 5.39 10.80 -1.87
CA ALA A 123 4.36 11.26 -0.93
C ALA A 123 3.73 12.60 -1.31
N GLY A 124 4.50 13.55 -1.86
CA GLY A 124 4.02 14.85 -2.33
C GLY A 124 3.50 14.91 -3.78
N HIS A 125 3.40 13.78 -4.49
CA HIS A 125 3.07 13.76 -5.92
C HIS A 125 1.74 13.08 -6.27
N ILE A 126 1.15 12.33 -5.33
CA ILE A 126 -0.09 11.59 -5.52
C ILE A 126 -1.24 12.50 -5.96
N LEU A 127 -1.99 12.05 -6.97
CA LEU A 127 -3.14 12.75 -7.48
C LEU A 127 -4.33 12.55 -6.53
N LEU A 128 -4.50 13.49 -5.61
CA LEU A 128 -5.62 13.49 -4.66
C LEU A 128 -6.97 13.79 -5.35
N PRO A 129 -8.08 13.26 -4.84
CA PRO A 129 -9.42 13.69 -5.24
C PRO A 129 -9.62 15.19 -5.01
N ASN A 130 -10.38 15.85 -5.89
CA ASN A 130 -10.68 17.27 -5.75
C ASN A 130 -11.63 17.57 -4.58
N SER A 131 -12.52 16.62 -4.27
CA SER A 131 -13.52 16.71 -3.19
C SER A 131 -12.96 16.34 -1.81
N LEU A 132 -11.63 16.25 -1.68
CA LEU A 132 -11.01 15.85 -0.43
C LEU A 132 -11.00 17.01 0.56
N GLU A 133 -11.58 16.80 1.73
CA GLU A 133 -11.65 17.76 2.83
C GLU A 133 -10.60 17.46 3.91
N ARG A 134 -10.24 16.18 4.09
CA ARG A 134 -9.22 15.76 5.06
C ARG A 134 -8.27 14.70 4.50
N LEU A 135 -6.98 14.96 4.61
CA LEU A 135 -5.90 14.03 4.30
C LEU A 135 -5.24 13.56 5.61
N VAL A 136 -5.21 12.24 5.84
CA VAL A 136 -4.53 11.62 6.98
C VAL A 136 -3.24 10.96 6.50
N LEU A 137 -2.09 11.45 6.96
CA LEU A 137 -0.78 10.89 6.62
C LEU A 137 -0.45 9.79 7.63
N LEU A 138 -0.36 8.55 7.15
CA LEU A 138 -0.25 7.30 7.91
C LEU A 138 1.06 6.58 7.55
N PHE A 139 2.17 7.32 7.57
CA PHE A 139 3.48 6.78 7.23
C PHE A 139 4.12 6.00 8.38
N ASP A 140 5.08 5.16 8.01
CA ASP A 140 5.86 4.34 8.95
C ASP A 140 6.70 5.25 9.87
N ARG A 141 6.98 4.80 11.09
CA ARG A 141 7.63 5.54 12.16
C ARG A 141 9.17 5.52 12.03
N ASP A 142 9.66 5.81 10.83
CA ASP A 142 11.09 5.86 10.52
C ASP A 142 11.48 7.16 9.80
N GLU A 143 12.77 7.34 9.56
CA GLU A 143 13.30 8.56 8.92
C GLU A 143 12.67 8.83 7.54
N ALA A 144 12.39 7.79 6.76
CA ALA A 144 11.79 7.92 5.45
C ALA A 144 10.32 8.37 5.55
N GLY A 145 9.57 7.80 6.50
CA GLY A 145 8.21 8.20 6.82
C GLY A 145 8.10 9.64 7.31
N TRP A 146 9.04 10.11 8.15
CA TRP A 146 9.12 11.53 8.56
C TRP A 146 9.34 12.46 7.37
N LYS A 147 10.27 12.10 6.47
CA LYS A 147 10.53 12.86 5.23
C LYS A 147 9.31 12.88 4.30
N ALA A 148 8.65 11.73 4.11
CA ALA A 148 7.42 11.60 3.34
C ALA A 148 6.29 12.48 3.90
N ASN A 149 6.12 12.47 5.23
CA ASN A 149 5.11 13.30 5.91
C ASN A 149 5.35 14.78 5.60
N LYS A 150 6.57 15.27 5.81
CA LYS A 150 6.93 16.66 5.53
C LYS A 150 6.70 17.03 4.06
N SER A 151 7.11 16.17 3.13
CA SER A 151 6.92 16.36 1.69
C SER A 151 5.43 16.44 1.32
N ALA A 152 4.61 15.51 1.81
CA ALA A 152 3.17 15.50 1.56
C ALA A 152 2.47 16.74 2.13
N ARG A 153 2.80 17.16 3.36
CA ARG A 153 2.22 18.36 3.97
C ARG A 153 2.49 19.59 3.12
N LEU A 154 3.76 19.80 2.74
CA LEU A 154 4.16 20.94 1.92
C LEU A 154 3.48 20.93 0.54
N ALA A 155 3.34 19.75 -0.08
CA ALA A 155 2.82 19.65 -1.44
C ALA A 155 1.29 19.83 -1.53
N TYR A 156 0.54 19.46 -0.50
CA TYR A 156 -0.92 19.45 -0.53
C TYR A 156 -1.58 20.57 0.26
N GLU A 157 -0.81 21.36 1.01
CA GLU A 157 -1.34 22.50 1.77
C GLU A 157 -2.13 23.45 0.85
N ARG A 158 -3.41 23.61 1.16
CA ARG A 158 -4.33 24.50 0.44
C ARG A 158 -5.58 24.79 1.28
N PRO A 159 -6.27 25.91 1.04
CA PRO A 159 -7.54 26.21 1.69
C PRO A 159 -8.56 25.08 1.50
N GLY A 160 -9.29 24.75 2.56
CA GLY A 160 -10.34 23.72 2.54
C GLY A 160 -9.85 22.28 2.63
N LEU A 161 -8.53 22.02 2.73
CA LEU A 161 -7.99 20.69 2.99
C LEU A 161 -7.29 20.67 4.35
N GLU A 162 -7.83 19.92 5.31
CA GLU A 162 -7.18 19.61 6.57
C GLU A 162 -6.15 18.49 6.37
N ILE A 163 -4.93 18.67 6.88
CA ILE A 163 -3.88 17.64 6.81
C ILE A 163 -3.47 17.23 8.23
N ILE A 164 -3.74 15.98 8.59
CA ILE A 164 -3.43 15.38 9.89
C ILE A 164 -2.33 14.34 9.70
N SER A 165 -1.38 14.30 10.64
CA SER A 165 -0.36 13.24 10.69
C SER A 165 -0.67 12.32 11.87
N ALA A 166 -0.85 11.03 11.59
CA ALA A 166 -1.00 9.99 12.60
C ALA A 166 0.17 9.02 12.47
N TRP A 167 0.69 8.58 13.61
CA TRP A 167 1.87 7.71 13.67
C TRP A 167 1.55 6.40 14.36
N PRO A 168 2.13 5.27 13.92
CA PRO A 168 2.13 4.05 14.69
C PRO A 168 2.65 4.33 16.12
N PRO A 169 1.91 3.93 17.17
CA PRO A 169 2.38 4.07 18.54
C PRO A 169 3.61 3.19 18.78
N PRO A 170 4.65 3.69 19.47
CA PRO A 170 5.76 2.86 19.90
C PRO A 170 5.29 1.61 20.65
N PRO A 171 5.97 0.46 20.52
CA PRO A 171 7.23 0.26 19.80
C PRO A 171 7.07 -0.05 18.30
N ASN A 172 5.87 0.05 17.75
CA ASN A 172 5.59 -0.39 16.38
C ASN A 172 6.21 0.57 15.34
N ASN A 173 6.76 -0.01 14.27
CA ASN A 173 7.30 0.78 13.17
C ASN A 173 6.23 1.12 12.14
N ASP A 174 5.33 0.19 11.83
CA ASP A 174 4.26 0.42 10.85
C ASP A 174 2.86 0.06 11.40
N TRP A 175 1.82 0.37 10.64
CA TRP A 175 0.45 0.08 11.03
C TRP A 175 0.09 -1.41 10.98
N ALA A 176 0.81 -2.22 10.20
CA ALA A 176 0.61 -3.67 10.18
C ALA A 176 1.11 -4.30 11.48
N ASP A 177 2.25 -3.84 12.02
CA ASP A 177 2.75 -4.24 13.35
C ASP A 177 1.75 -3.88 14.45
N VAL A 178 1.13 -2.69 14.38
CA VAL A 178 0.09 -2.27 15.34
C VAL A 178 -1.09 -3.22 15.32
N LEU A 179 -1.56 -3.59 14.13
CA LEU A 179 -2.69 -4.51 13.98
C LEU A 179 -2.35 -5.91 14.51
N ASP A 180 -1.17 -6.43 14.16
CA ASP A 180 -0.67 -7.72 14.64
C ASP A 180 -0.53 -7.73 16.17
N GLY A 181 -0.08 -6.62 16.77
CA GLY A 181 0.05 -6.45 18.21
C GLY A 181 -1.28 -6.44 18.96
N GLN A 182 -2.30 -5.75 18.45
CA GLN A 182 -3.64 -5.72 19.07
C GLN A 182 -4.29 -7.11 19.13
N SER A 183 -4.10 -7.92 18.08
CA SER A 183 -4.67 -9.27 18.04
C SER A 183 -4.01 -10.26 19.00
N ARG A 184 -2.76 -10.03 19.41
CA ARG A 184 -2.06 -10.89 20.37
C ARG A 184 -2.42 -10.56 21.83
N ALA A 185 -2.96 -9.36 22.06
CA ALA A 185 -3.38 -8.89 23.37
C ALA A 185 -4.87 -9.15 23.66
N ALA A 186 -5.65 -9.52 22.64
CA ALA A 186 -7.06 -9.90 22.72
C ALA A 186 -7.22 -11.42 22.92
#